data_AF-A0A4Q3UGN0-F1
#
_entry.id   AF-A0A4Q3UGN0-F1
#
_cell.length_a   1.000
_cell.length_b   1.000
_cell.length_c   1.000
_cell.angle_alpha   90.00
_cell.angle_beta   90.00
_cell.angle_gamma   90.00
#
_symmetry.space_group_name_H-M   'P 1'
#
loop_
_entity.id
_entity.type
_entity.pdbx_description
1 polymer ?
#
loop_
_entity_poly.entity_id
_entity_poly.type
_entity_poly.pdbx_seq_one_letter_code
_entity_poly.pdbx_strand_id
1 'polypeptide(L)'
;MEKSMSTVAIPTKPSGNRPPVFPPISTTFDGVPGDDSWLVRMTDEVRRMCRFADAAEGEDLAQMIQLIDIRRGMVVNETMAHNALGDFPLPPVSNIPIDFLLSPTKEQRLLQDLLNQLDDCRARCERRLARHRFEVRLSKDLDASDS
;
A
#
# COMPACT_ATOMS: atom_id res chain seq x y z
N MET A 1 -21.43 -19.62 70.20
CA MET A 1 -21.25 -18.64 69.12
C MET A 1 -20.39 -19.32 68.06
N GLU A 2 -20.98 -20.18 67.22
CA GLU A 2 -20.25 -20.84 66.13
C GLU A 2 -21.21 -20.98 64.94
N LYS A 3 -21.00 -20.16 63.91
CA LYS A 3 -21.68 -20.28 62.63
C LYS A 3 -20.72 -20.99 61.68
N SER A 4 -21.03 -22.24 61.34
CA SER A 4 -20.44 -22.96 60.21
C SER A 4 -20.68 -22.19 58.93
N MET A 5 -19.61 -21.72 58.27
CA MET A 5 -19.67 -21.29 56.89
C MET A 5 -19.34 -22.49 55.99
N SER A 6 -20.38 -23.01 55.34
CA SER A 6 -20.28 -23.99 54.25
C SER A 6 -19.64 -23.30 53.05
N THR A 7 -18.39 -23.63 52.75
CA THR A 7 -17.71 -23.16 51.53
C THR A 7 -18.20 -24.01 50.36
N VAL A 8 -19.07 -23.41 49.54
CA VAL A 8 -19.50 -23.96 48.26
C VAL A 8 -18.28 -24.11 47.36
N ALA A 9 -17.92 -25.35 47.02
CA ALA A 9 -16.88 -25.64 46.05
C ALA A 9 -17.33 -25.16 44.66
N ILE A 10 -16.63 -24.16 44.11
CA ILE A 10 -16.79 -23.74 42.71
C ILE A 10 -16.16 -24.83 41.83
N PRO A 11 -16.90 -25.48 40.91
CA PRO A 11 -16.31 -26.41 39.96
C PRO A 11 -15.40 -25.63 39.01
N THR A 12 -14.08 -25.75 39.20
CA THR A 12 -13.10 -25.26 38.23
C THR A 12 -13.30 -26.02 36.92
N LYS A 13 -13.65 -25.31 35.85
CA LYS A 13 -13.67 -25.82 34.48
C LYS A 13 -12.33 -26.52 34.19
N PRO A 14 -12.32 -27.69 33.51
CA PRO A 14 -11.08 -28.36 33.17
C PRO A 14 -10.23 -27.42 32.29
N SER A 15 -9.01 -27.17 32.74
CA SER A 15 -8.00 -26.40 32.01
C SER A 15 -7.85 -26.98 30.61
N GLY A 16 -7.89 -26.07 29.63
CA GLY A 16 -8.09 -26.39 28.23
C GLY A 16 -7.05 -27.31 27.61
N ASN A 17 -7.51 -27.93 26.52
CA ASN A 17 -6.67 -28.40 25.42
C ASN A 17 -5.51 -27.42 25.20
N ARG A 18 -4.31 -27.80 25.66
CA ARG A 18 -3.09 -27.21 25.11
C ARG A 18 -3.11 -27.52 23.62
N PRO A 19 -3.00 -26.53 22.71
CA PRO A 19 -2.75 -26.83 21.31
C PRO A 19 -1.47 -27.69 21.23
N PRO A 20 -1.41 -28.65 20.29
CA PRO A 20 -0.24 -29.52 20.16
C PRO A 20 1.02 -28.67 20.05
N VAL A 21 2.08 -29.09 20.76
CA VAL A 21 3.40 -28.46 20.70
C VAL A 21 3.94 -28.69 19.29
N PHE A 22 3.66 -27.76 18.39
CA PHE A 22 4.36 -27.69 17.12
C PHE A 22 5.82 -27.33 17.41
N PRO A 23 6.80 -27.87 16.66
CA PRO A 23 8.15 -27.32 16.68
C PRO A 23 8.06 -25.82 16.40
N PRO A 24 8.91 -24.98 17.02
CA PRO A 24 8.91 -23.55 16.73
C PRO A 24 9.01 -23.39 15.23
N ILE A 25 7.97 -22.81 14.62
CA ILE A 25 8.02 -22.43 13.22
C ILE A 25 9.17 -21.44 13.15
N SER A 26 10.28 -21.88 12.54
CA SER A 26 11.40 -21.01 12.22
C SER A 26 10.86 -19.99 11.22
N THR A 27 10.37 -18.88 11.73
CA THR A 27 10.15 -17.71 10.91
C THR A 27 11.55 -17.25 10.51
N THR A 28 11.93 -17.41 9.25
CA THR A 28 13.13 -16.79 8.65
C THR A 28 12.97 -15.28 8.53
N PHE A 29 12.22 -14.67 9.45
CA PHE A 29 12.17 -13.23 9.61
C PHE A 29 13.47 -12.88 10.32
N ASP A 30 14.55 -12.77 9.54
CA ASP A 30 15.75 -12.10 9.98
C ASP A 30 15.32 -10.69 10.36
N GLY A 31 15.13 -10.45 11.67
CA GLY A 31 14.72 -9.17 12.25
C GLY A 31 15.78 -8.07 12.11
N VAL A 32 16.69 -8.22 11.16
CA VAL A 32 17.56 -7.15 10.71
C VAL A 32 16.69 -6.26 9.83
N PRO A 33 16.42 -4.99 10.21
CA PRO A 33 15.81 -4.07 9.26
C PRO A 33 16.69 -4.08 8.02
N GLY A 34 16.16 -4.59 6.90
CA GLY A 34 16.89 -4.57 5.65
C GLY A 34 17.31 -3.13 5.37
N ASP A 35 18.58 -2.94 5.03
CA ASP A 35 19.21 -1.63 4.80
C ASP A 35 18.55 -0.85 3.64
N ASP A 36 17.65 -1.50 2.89
CA ASP A 36 16.83 -0.86 1.88
C ASP A 36 15.65 -0.15 2.54
N SER A 37 15.74 1.18 2.61
CA SER A 37 14.63 2.02 3.06
C SER A 37 13.35 1.67 2.26
N TRP A 38 12.21 1.64 2.95
CA TRP A 38 10.90 1.35 2.34
C TRP A 38 10.68 2.14 1.04
N LEU A 39 11.16 3.39 1.01
CA LEU A 39 11.05 4.29 -0.13
C LEU A 39 11.85 3.82 -1.35
N VAL A 40 13.04 3.24 -1.16
CA VAL A 40 13.85 2.66 -2.25
C VAL A 40 13.10 1.48 -2.86
N ARG A 41 12.61 0.57 -2.02
CA ARG A 41 11.81 -0.59 -2.46
C ARG A 41 10.56 -0.16 -3.21
N MET A 42 9.83 0.81 -2.67
CA MET A 42 8.63 1.35 -3.30
C MET A 42 8.94 1.97 -4.66
N THR A 43 10.05 2.71 -4.76
CA THR A 43 10.49 3.31 -6.02
C THR A 43 10.76 2.26 -7.09
N ASP A 44 11.47 1.19 -6.74
CA ASP A 44 11.77 0.12 -7.68
C ASP A 44 10.53 -0.68 -8.09
N GLU A 45 9.60 -0.90 -7.15
CA GLU A 45 8.32 -1.53 -7.42
C GLU A 45 7.46 -0.68 -8.38
N VAL A 46 7.35 0.63 -8.17
CA VAL A 46 6.62 1.55 -9.06
C VAL A 46 7.23 1.55 -10.45
N ARG A 47 8.56 1.62 -10.57
CA ARG A 47 9.25 1.56 -11.87
C ARG A 47 9.03 0.23 -12.58
N ARG A 48 9.06 -0.88 -11.84
CA ARG A 48 8.78 -2.22 -12.40
C ARG A 48 7.34 -2.32 -12.87
N MET A 49 6.39 -1.84 -12.06
CA MET A 49 4.97 -1.82 -12.38
C MET A 49 4.69 -1.00 -13.65
N CYS A 50 5.29 0.19 -13.77
CA CYS A 50 5.15 1.02 -14.96
C CYS A 50 5.66 0.30 -16.22
N ARG A 51 6.81 -0.38 -16.14
CA ARG A 51 7.33 -1.17 -17.26
C ARG A 51 6.40 -2.32 -17.67
N PHE A 52 5.82 -3.03 -16.70
CA PHE A 52 4.83 -4.06 -17.00
C PHE A 52 3.56 -3.49 -17.60
N ALA A 53 3.10 -2.34 -17.10
CA ALA A 53 1.94 -1.64 -17.62
C ALA A 53 2.14 -1.18 -19.08
N ASP A 54 3.34 -0.70 -19.41
CA ASP A 54 3.69 -0.31 -20.79
C ASP A 54 3.70 -1.52 -21.74
N ALA A 55 3.99 -2.74 -21.25
CA ALA A 55 3.97 -3.98 -22.03
C ALA A 55 2.61 -4.70 -22.07
N ALA A 56 1.68 -4.39 -21.17
CA ALA A 56 0.35 -5.02 -21.10
C ALA A 56 -0.53 -4.62 -22.29
N GLU A 57 -1.42 -5.51 -22.74
CA GLU A 57 -2.31 -5.28 -23.88
C GLU A 57 -3.75 -5.72 -23.57
N GLY A 58 -4.72 -5.21 -24.33
CA GLY A 58 -6.12 -5.63 -24.25
C GLY A 58 -6.73 -5.49 -22.85
N GLU A 59 -7.31 -6.57 -22.34
CA GLU A 59 -7.98 -6.60 -21.02
C GLU A 59 -6.99 -6.55 -19.84
N ASP A 60 -5.72 -6.93 -20.05
CA ASP A 60 -4.71 -6.85 -18.99
C ASP A 60 -4.44 -5.40 -18.56
N LEU A 61 -4.68 -4.44 -19.46
CA LEU A 61 -4.61 -3.01 -19.13
C LEU A 61 -5.59 -2.61 -18.03
N ALA A 62 -6.79 -3.22 -17.98
CA ALA A 62 -7.77 -2.93 -16.94
C ALA A 62 -7.31 -3.45 -15.57
N GLN A 63 -6.70 -4.62 -15.53
CA GLN A 63 -6.09 -5.18 -14.31
C GLN A 63 -4.89 -4.34 -13.86
N MET A 64 -4.05 -3.91 -14.81
CA MET A 64 -2.92 -3.03 -14.50
C MET A 64 -3.35 -1.69 -13.91
N ILE A 65 -4.44 -1.09 -14.39
CA ILE A 65 -5.00 0.14 -13.80
C ILE A 65 -5.39 -0.09 -12.34
N GLN A 66 -6.06 -1.20 -12.02
CA GLN A 66 -6.43 -1.53 -10.64
C GLN A 66 -5.21 -1.71 -9.73
N LEU A 67 -4.16 -2.38 -10.22
CA LEU A 67 -2.91 -2.54 -9.48
C LEU A 67 -2.20 -1.20 -9.22
N ILE A 68 -2.21 -0.30 -10.22
CA ILE A 68 -1.67 1.06 -10.09
C ILE A 68 -2.47 1.85 -9.05
N ASP A 69 -3.80 1.76 -9.05
CA ASP A 69 -4.66 2.45 -8.09
C ASP A 69 -4.41 1.99 -6.65
N ILE A 70 -4.26 0.67 -6.44
CA ILE A 70 -3.90 0.11 -5.12
C ILE A 70 -2.54 0.67 -4.68
N ARG A 71 -1.56 0.67 -5.58
CA ARG A 71 -0.21 1.14 -5.26
C ARG A 71 -0.17 2.63 -4.95
N ARG A 72 -0.92 3.44 -5.71
CA ARG A 72 -1.11 4.87 -5.45
C ARG A 72 -1.70 5.10 -4.07
N GLY A 73 -2.71 4.32 -3.68
CA GLY A 73 -3.30 4.38 -2.33
C GLY A 73 -2.25 4.16 -1.22
N MET A 74 -1.33 3.22 -1.40
CA MET A 74 -0.24 3.00 -0.44
C MET A 74 0.69 4.21 -0.32
N VAL A 75 1.09 4.81 -1.44
CA VAL A 75 1.97 6.00 -1.44
C VAL A 75 1.26 7.21 -0.83
N VAL A 76 -0.04 7.39 -1.09
CA VAL A 76 -0.85 8.44 -0.45
C VAL A 76 -0.90 8.26 1.06
N ASN A 77 -1.15 7.04 1.54
CA ASN A 77 -1.18 6.75 2.98
C ASN A 77 0.16 7.05 3.65
N GLU A 78 1.27 6.69 3.01
CA GLU A 78 2.60 7.00 3.53
C GLU A 78 2.85 8.51 3.56
N THR A 79 2.45 9.22 2.50
CA THR A 79 2.55 10.69 2.44
C THR A 79 1.76 11.34 3.58
N MET A 80 0.57 10.83 3.88
CA MET A 80 -0.23 11.27 5.03
C MET A 80 0.46 10.96 6.36
N ALA A 81 1.07 9.78 6.52
CA ALA A 81 1.82 9.42 7.72
C ALA A 81 3.02 10.34 7.96
N HIS A 82 3.79 10.65 6.91
CA HIS A 82 4.89 11.63 6.99
C HIS A 82 4.42 13.02 7.38
N ASN A 83 3.26 13.45 6.88
CA ASN A 83 2.70 14.75 7.23
C ASN A 83 2.13 14.78 8.65
N ALA A 84 1.50 13.69 9.12
CA ALA A 84 0.96 13.57 10.47
C ALA A 84 2.05 13.51 11.56
N LEU A 85 3.22 12.95 11.23
CA LEU A 85 4.40 13.00 12.10
C LEU A 85 5.02 14.41 12.20
N GLY A 86 4.53 15.39 11.43
CA GLY A 86 4.89 16.81 11.53
C GLY A 86 4.22 17.57 12.68
N ASP A 87 3.25 16.97 13.38
CA ASP A 87 2.49 17.60 14.48
C ASP A 87 3.21 17.56 15.85
N PHE A 88 4.53 17.35 15.88
CA PHE A 88 5.29 17.60 17.10
C PHE A 88 5.34 19.12 17.34
N PRO A 89 5.12 19.59 18.59
CA PRO A 89 5.19 21.01 18.89
C PRO A 89 6.56 21.53 18.46
N LEU A 90 6.56 22.46 17.50
CA LEU A 90 7.78 23.11 17.04
C LEU A 90 8.52 23.67 18.27
N PRO A 91 9.83 23.42 18.42
CA PRO A 91 10.59 24.06 19.48
C PRO A 91 10.42 25.58 19.35
N PRO A 92 10.39 26.35 20.46
CA PRO A 92 10.16 27.78 20.41
C PRO A 92 11.20 28.45 19.50
N VAL A 93 10.75 28.86 18.31
CA VAL A 93 11.60 29.41 17.25
C VAL A 93 11.82 30.90 17.50
N SER A 94 12.91 31.22 18.20
CA SER A 94 13.31 32.62 18.40
C SER A 94 14.13 33.20 17.26
N ASN A 95 14.62 32.42 16.27
CA ASN A 95 15.46 32.94 15.17
C ASN A 95 15.57 32.02 13.91
N ILE A 96 14.67 31.06 13.69
CA ILE A 96 14.73 30.20 12.49
C ILE A 96 13.82 30.79 11.40
N PRO A 97 14.32 31.07 10.17
CA PRO A 97 13.49 31.55 9.08
C PRO A 97 12.40 30.52 8.75
N ILE A 98 11.15 30.98 8.77
CA ILE A 98 9.93 30.17 8.62
C ILE A 98 9.93 29.37 7.30
N ASP A 99 10.59 29.86 6.26
CA ASP A 99 10.72 29.19 4.95
C ASP A 99 11.42 27.83 5.01
N PHE A 100 12.31 27.62 6.00
CA PHE A 100 12.98 26.33 6.20
C PHE A 100 12.05 25.24 6.75
N LEU A 101 11.01 25.65 7.49
CA LEU A 101 10.00 24.74 8.05
C LEU A 101 8.93 24.32 7.04
N LEU A 102 8.73 25.12 5.98
CA LEU A 102 7.72 24.89 4.94
C LEU A 102 8.30 24.20 3.70
N SER A 103 9.62 24.04 3.62
CA SER A 103 10.27 23.41 2.47
C SER A 103 10.08 21.89 2.51
N PRO A 104 9.52 21.27 1.45
CA PRO A 104 9.29 19.84 1.44
C PRO A 104 10.61 19.09 1.59
N THR A 105 10.63 18.14 2.52
CA THR A 105 11.77 17.28 2.76
C THR A 105 12.11 16.50 1.49
N LYS A 106 13.36 16.03 1.37
CA LYS A 106 13.78 15.19 0.23
C LYS A 106 12.85 13.98 0.05
N GLU A 107 12.39 13.40 1.15
CA GLU A 107 11.46 12.28 1.19
C GLU A 107 10.06 12.65 0.69
N GLN A 108 9.50 13.79 1.11
CA GLN A 108 8.22 14.28 0.60
C GLN A 108 8.26 14.52 -0.92
N ARG A 109 9.38 15.05 -1.45
CA ARG A 109 9.56 15.21 -2.90
C ARG A 109 9.56 13.86 -3.62
N LEU A 110 10.26 12.87 -3.08
CA LEU A 110 10.30 11.52 -3.65
C LEU A 110 8.92 10.86 -3.64
N LEU A 111 8.16 11.00 -2.56
CA LEU A 111 6.78 10.50 -2.49
C LEU A 111 5.89 11.17 -3.54
N GLN A 112 6.00 12.49 -3.70
CA GLN A 112 5.28 13.23 -4.73
C GLN A 112 5.68 12.77 -6.15
N ASP A 113 6.96 12.54 -6.40
CA ASP A 113 7.45 12.03 -7.67
C ASP A 113 6.91 10.62 -7.98
N LEU A 114 6.75 9.77 -6.96
CA LEU A 114 6.13 8.45 -7.10
C LEU A 114 4.64 8.55 -7.45
N LEU A 115 3.92 9.46 -6.81
CA LEU A 115 2.51 9.72 -7.14
C LEU A 115 2.35 10.19 -8.58
N ASN A 116 3.18 11.13 -9.01
CA ASN A 116 3.17 11.63 -10.39
C ASN A 116 3.46 10.51 -11.40
N GLN A 117 4.45 9.65 -11.13
CA GLN A 117 4.77 8.50 -11.97
C GLN A 117 3.60 7.51 -12.10
N LEU A 118 2.90 7.24 -10.99
CA LEU A 118 1.74 6.36 -10.97
C LEU A 118 0.55 6.97 -11.74
N ASP A 119 0.29 8.26 -11.55
CA ASP A 119 -0.78 8.98 -12.25
C ASP A 119 -0.53 9.04 -13.76
N ASP A 120 0.72 9.32 -14.19
CA ASP A 120 1.10 9.29 -15.59
C ASP A 120 0.99 7.88 -16.19
N CYS A 121 1.40 6.85 -15.44
CA CYS A 121 1.29 5.46 -15.87
C CYS A 121 -0.18 5.06 -16.04
N ARG A 122 -1.03 5.39 -15.06
CA ARG A 122 -2.47 5.15 -15.09
C ARG A 122 -3.11 5.79 -16.32
N ALA A 123 -2.81 7.07 -16.57
CA ALA A 123 -3.34 7.80 -17.72
C ALA A 123 -2.89 7.18 -19.06
N ARG A 124 -1.66 6.67 -19.16
CA ARG A 124 -1.19 5.93 -20.35
C ARG A 124 -2.00 4.65 -20.55
N CYS A 125 -2.21 3.85 -19.51
CA CYS A 125 -3.01 2.64 -19.58
C CYS A 125 -4.47 2.92 -20.00
N GLU A 126 -5.09 3.94 -19.41
CA GLU A 126 -6.48 4.33 -19.73
C GLU A 126 -6.61 4.73 -21.20
N ARG A 127 -5.68 5.52 -21.73
CA ARG A 127 -5.68 5.91 -23.15
C ARG A 127 -5.55 4.69 -24.07
N ARG A 128 -4.65 3.76 -23.73
CA ARG A 128 -4.44 2.52 -24.51
C ARG A 128 -5.66 1.60 -24.46
N LEU A 129 -6.27 1.46 -23.29
CA LEU A 129 -7.49 0.65 -23.11
C LEU A 129 -8.68 1.25 -23.89
N ALA A 130 -8.85 2.57 -23.85
CA ALA A 130 -9.88 3.25 -24.62
C ALA A 130 -9.70 3.03 -26.13
N ARG A 131 -8.47 3.12 -26.62
CA ARG A 131 -8.14 2.85 -28.03
C ARG A 131 -8.44 1.40 -28.40
N HIS A 132 -8.01 0.43 -27.60
CA HIS A 132 -8.29 -0.99 -27.85
C HIS A 132 -9.80 -1.27 -27.92
N ARG A 133 -10.59 -0.72 -26.96
CA ARG A 133 -12.05 -0.87 -26.96
C ARG A 133 -12.73 -0.27 -28.19
N PHE A 134 -12.19 0.84 -28.69
CA PHE A 134 -12.66 1.45 -29.93
C PHE A 134 -12.38 0.55 -31.14
N GLU A 135 -11.15 0.05 -31.27
CA GLU A 135 -10.73 -0.84 -32.36
C GLU A 135 -11.56 -2.13 -32.39
N VAL A 136 -11.77 -2.77 -31.23
CA VAL A 136 -12.62 -3.97 -31.11
C VAL A 136 -14.07 -3.71 -31.52
N ARG A 137 -14.61 -2.53 -31.23
CA ARG A 137 -15.98 -2.17 -31.64
C ARG A 137 -16.06 -2.00 -33.15
N LEU A 138 -15.10 -1.26 -33.74
CA LEU A 138 -15.05 -1.02 -35.17
C LEU A 138 -15.01 -2.33 -35.98
N SER A 139 -14.19 -3.30 -35.54
CA SER A 139 -14.12 -4.61 -36.19
C SER A 139 -15.45 -5.36 -36.17
N LYS A 140 -16.19 -5.31 -35.06
CA LYS A 140 -17.52 -5.96 -34.96
C LYS A 140 -18.56 -5.33 -35.89
N ASP A 141 -18.51 -4.01 -36.05
CA ASP A 141 -19.46 -3.28 -36.90
C ASP A 141 -19.20 -3.56 -38.41
N LEU A 142 -17.94 -3.77 -38.79
CA LEU A 142 -17.54 -4.19 -40.13
C LEU A 142 -18.02 -5.61 -40.45
N ASP A 143 -17.78 -6.57 -39.56
CA ASP A 143 -18.22 -7.97 -39.75
C ASP A 143 -19.74 -8.09 -39.84
N ALA A 144 -20.48 -7.22 -39.16
CA ALA A 144 -21.95 -7.19 -39.19
C ALA A 144 -22.52 -6.57 -40.49
N SER A 145 -21.72 -5.83 -41.26
CA SER A 145 -22.17 -5.15 -42.49
C SER A 145 -22.06 -6.03 -43.75
N ASP A 146 -21.28 -7.11 -43.68
CA ASP A 146 -21.07 -8.09 -44.77
C ASP A 146 -22.00 -9.32 -44.67
N SER A 147 -22.92 -9.35 -43.69
CA SER A 147 -23.92 -10.42 -43.50
C SER A 147 -25.34 -9.98 -43.87
#